data_AF-A0A2N5AC56-F1
#
_entry.id   AF-A0A2N5AC56-F1
#
_cell.length_a   1.000
_cell.length_b   1.000
_cell.length_c   1.000
_cell.angle_alpha   90.00
_cell.angle_beta   90.00
_cell.angle_gamma   90.00
#
_symmetry.space_group_name_H-M   'P 1'
#
loop_
_entity.id
_entity.type
_entity.pdbx_description
1 polymer ?
#
loop_
_entity_poly.entity_id
_entity_poly.type
_entity_poly.pdbx_seq_one_letter_code
_entity_poly.pdbx_strand_id
1 'polypeptide(L)' 'LNVEQVRLLTNNPKKVEILTEAGINIVERVPLIVGRNPKNAHYLDTKAAKMGHLLNSKPAE' A
#
# COMPACT_ATOMS: atom_id res chain seq x y z
N LEU A 1 21.37 -4.76 -8.29
CA LEU A 1 20.58 -5.10 -7.08
C LEU A 1 20.22 -6.59 -7.01
N ASN A 2 20.20 -7.36 -8.11
CA ASN A 2 20.04 -8.84 -8.12
C ASN A 2 18.95 -9.35 -7.14
N VAL A 3 17.79 -8.68 -7.15
CA VAL A 3 16.65 -9.02 -6.30
C VAL A 3 15.70 -9.90 -7.09
N GLU A 4 15.42 -11.09 -6.58
CA GLU A 4 14.55 -12.08 -7.23
C GLU A 4 13.11 -12.02 -6.74
N GLN A 5 12.87 -11.47 -5.53
CA GLN A 5 11.57 -11.42 -4.87
C GLN A 5 11.43 -10.14 -4.06
N VAL A 6 10.23 -9.54 -4.07
CA VAL A 6 9.93 -8.30 -3.35
C VAL A 6 8.70 -8.46 -2.46
N ARG A 7 8.82 -7.98 -1.22
CA ARG A 7 7.68 -7.70 -0.35
C ARG A 7 7.30 -6.23 -0.55
N LEU A 8 6.17 -5.98 -1.18
CA LEU A 8 5.80 -4.63 -1.60
C LEU A 8 5.02 -3.90 -0.50
N LEU A 9 5.62 -2.82 0.02
CA LEU A 9 4.96 -1.88 0.92
C LEU A 9 3.98 -1.00 0.13
N THR A 10 2.69 -1.33 0.14
CA THR A 10 1.65 -0.54 -0.54
C THR A 10 0.27 -0.77 0.05
N ASN A 11 -0.50 0.31 0.20
CA ASN A 11 -1.92 0.22 0.48
C ASN A 11 -2.78 0.08 -0.78
N ASN A 12 -2.20 0.28 -1.97
CA ASN A 12 -2.92 0.21 -3.24
C ASN A 12 -2.77 -1.19 -3.87
N PRO A 13 -3.84 -2.01 -3.93
CA PRO A 13 -3.78 -3.33 -4.55
C PRO A 13 -3.46 -3.26 -6.05
N LYS A 14 -3.96 -2.25 -6.77
CA LYS A 14 -3.67 -2.04 -8.20
C LYS A 14 -2.17 -1.86 -8.48
N LYS A 15 -1.41 -1.40 -7.48
CA LYS A 15 0.04 -1.24 -7.62
C LYS A 15 0.78 -2.58 -7.57
N VAL A 16 0.21 -3.60 -6.92
CA VAL A 16 0.73 -4.97 -6.97
C VAL A 16 0.57 -5.52 -8.38
N GLU A 17 -0.63 -5.39 -8.96
CA GLU A 17 -0.95 -5.85 -10.32
C GLU A 17 -0.01 -5.23 -11.35
N ILE A 18 0.05 -3.89 -11.41
CA ILE A 18 0.88 -3.17 -12.41
C ILE A 18 2.36 -3.55 -12.31
N LEU A 19 2.90 -3.70 -11.11
CA LEU A 19 4.32 -4.03 -10.93
C LEU A 19 4.61 -5.50 -11.23
N THR A 20 3.64 -6.39 -10.97
CA THR A 20 3.73 -7.80 -11.36
C THR A 20 3.71 -7.94 -12.88
N GLU A 21 2.81 -7.24 -13.57
CA GLU A 21 2.76 -7.16 -15.04
C GLU A 21 4.05 -6.57 -15.63
N ALA A 22 4.70 -5.64 -14.94
CA ALA A 22 5.99 -5.08 -15.32
C ALA A 22 7.18 -6.03 -15.07
N GLY A 23 6.94 -7.26 -14.60
CA GLY A 23 7.96 -8.29 -14.40
C GLY A 23 8.63 -8.28 -13.02
N ILE A 24 8.09 -7.53 -12.05
CA ILE A 24 8.58 -7.57 -10.66
C ILE A 24 7.89 -8.72 -9.94
N ASN A 25 8.69 -9.67 -9.46
CA ASN A 25 8.18 -10.79 -8.68
C ASN A 25 7.80 -10.36 -7.25
N ILE A 26 6.52 -10.01 -7.05
CA ILE A 26 5.98 -9.62 -5.75
C ILE A 26 5.42 -10.86 -5.04
N VAL A 27 6.04 -11.23 -3.93
CA VAL A 27 5.66 -12.42 -3.15
C VAL A 27 4.74 -12.10 -1.97
N GLU A 28 4.68 -10.83 -1.56
CA GLU A 28 3.84 -10.39 -0.46
C GLU A 28 3.49 -8.91 -0.60
N ARG A 29 2.25 -8.55 -0.25
CA ARG A 29 1.84 -7.16 -0.03
C ARG A 29 1.87 -6.84 1.46
N VAL A 30 2.70 -5.89 1.84
CA VAL A 30 2.75 -5.36 3.22
C VAL A 30 1.97 -4.05 3.27
N PRO A 31 0.93 -3.92 4.11
CA PRO A 31 0.23 -2.65 4.30
C PRO A 31 1.19 -1.56 4.79
N LEU A 32 1.11 -0.39 4.17
CA LEU A 32 1.85 0.78 4.62
C LEU A 32 1.03 1.51 5.69
N ILE A 33 1.30 1.22 6.96
CA ILE A 33 0.61 1.88 8.07
C ILE A 33 1.16 3.30 8.21
N VAL A 34 0.40 4.29 7.75
CA VAL A 34 0.67 5.71 8.00
C VAL A 34 -0.29 6.22 9.06
N GLY A 35 0.25 6.84 10.11
CA GLY A 35 -0.57 7.47 11.13
C GLY A 35 -1.46 8.56 10.52
N ARG A 36 -2.76 8.51 10.84
CA ARG A 36 -3.71 9.57 10.49
C ARG A 36 -3.54 10.73 11.47
N ASN A 37 -3.36 11.93 10.94
CA ASN A 37 -3.32 13.18 11.72
C ASN A 37 -4.17 14.24 11.01
N PRO A 38 -4.51 15.36 11.66
CA PRO A 38 -5.37 16.39 11.07
C PRO A 38 -4.86 16.95 9.74
N LYS A 39 -3.53 16.98 9.53
CA LYS A 39 -2.91 17.53 8.31
C LYS A 39 -2.97 16.57 7.12
N ASN A 40 -2.98 15.25 7.36
CA ASN A 40 -3.00 14.24 6.28
C ASN A 40 -4.37 13.54 6.13
N ALA A 41 -5.34 13.80 7.02
CA ALA A 41 -6.67 13.18 7.01
C ALA A 41 -7.37 13.31 5.64
N HIS A 42 -7.45 14.52 5.10
CA HIS A 42 -8.11 14.75 3.80
C HIS A 42 -7.41 14.05 2.63
N TYR A 43 -6.08 13.98 2.67
CA TYR A 43 -5.29 13.26 1.68
C TYR A 43 -5.56 11.75 1.76
N LEU A 44 -5.58 11.19 2.98
CA LEU A 44 -5.86 9.77 3.21
C LEU A 44 -7.29 9.41 2.81
N ASP A 45 -8.28 10.27 3.07
CA ASP A 45 -9.67 10.06 2.65
C ASP A 45 -9.80 10.05 1.13
N THR A 46 -9.17 11.03 0.46
CA THR A 46 -9.16 11.10 -1.01
C THR A 46 -8.51 9.87 -1.62
N LYS A 47 -7.40 9.43 -1.03
CA LYS A 47 -6.71 8.21 -1.43
C LYS A 47 -7.60 6.99 -1.23
N ALA A 48 -8.27 6.86 -0.09
CA ALA A 48 -9.15 5.72 0.19
C ALA A 48 -10.32 5.64 -0.79
N ALA A 49 -11.01 6.76 -1.00
CA ALA A 49 -12.16 6.85 -1.89
C ALA A 49 -11.80 6.56 -3.35
N LYS A 50 -10.65 7.04 -3.84
CA LYS A 50 -10.26 6.88 -5.25
C LYS A 50 -9.55 5.57 -5.55
N MET A 51 -8.90 4.94 -4.57
CA MET A 51 -7.98 3.81 -4.80
C MET A 51 -8.38 2.52 -4.06
N GLY A 52 -9.54 2.49 -3.39
CA GLY A 52 -10.00 1.31 -2.65
C GLY A 52 -9.03 0.88 -1.55
N HIS A 53 -8.37 1.85 -0.87
CA HIS A 53 -7.38 1.51 0.14
C HIS A 53 -8.01 0.74 1.30
N LEU A 54 -7.45 -0.45 1.57
CA LEU A 54 -7.74 -1.26 2.75
C LEU A 54 -7.05 -0.63 3.97
N LEU A 55 -7.61 0.45 4.50
CA LEU A 55 -7.14 1.09 5.73
C LEU A 55 -7.67 0.33 6.96
N ASN A 56 -7.27 -0.93 7.13
CA ASN A 56 -7.51 -1.65 8.37
C ASN A 56 -6.38 -1.36 9.35
N SER A 57 -6.46 -0.20 10.02
CA SER A 57 -5.63 0.07 11.19
C SER A 57 -6.48 -0.11 12.45
N LYS A 58 -6.41 -1.29 13.08
CA LYS A 58 -6.37 -1.28 14.54
C LYS A 58 -4.96 -0.81 14.92
N PRO A 59 -4.81 0.17 15.81
CA PRO A 59 -3.48 0.54 16.29
C PRO A 59 -2.86 -0.68 17.01
N ALA A 60 -1.56 -0.86 16.85
CA ALA A 60 -0.79 -1.64 17.81
C ALA A 60 -0.76 -0.85 19.13
N GLU A 61 -1.08 -1.51 20.24
CA GLU A 61 -0.85 -1.02 21.60
C GLU A 61 0.62 -0.68 21.86
#